data_AF-K1TPC5-F1
#
_entry.id   AF-K1TPC5-F1
#
_cell.length_a   1.000
_cell.length_b   1.000
_cell.length_c   1.000
_cell.angle_alpha   90.00
_cell.angle_beta   90.00
_cell.angle_gamma   90.00
#
_symmetry.space_group_name_H-M   'P 1'
#
loop_
_entity.id
_entity.type
_entity.pdbx_description
1 polymer ?
#
loop_
_entity_poly.entity_id
_entity_poly.type
_entity_poly.pdbx_seq_one_letter_code
_entity_poly.pdbx_strand_id
1 'polypeptide(L)'
;KVEDKFTFMTWDSAKAIREKVTAGTKVLIIGAGLIGLKCAEALHHLNADITVVDLADRILPSILDVRAGEITQKHIEDKGTKFILGTSVEQFSKTVRS
;
A
#
# COMPACT_ATOMS: atom_id res chain seq x y z
N LYS A 1 -15.73 -12.04 4.58
CA LYS A 1 -15.63 -10.60 4.91
C LYS A 1 -14.21 -10.34 5.39
N VAL A 2 -13.51 -9.35 4.85
CA VAL A 2 -12.21 -8.92 5.39
C VAL A 2 -12.49 -8.11 6.66
N GLU A 3 -11.93 -8.54 7.78
CA GLU A 3 -12.23 -7.99 9.12
C GLU A 3 -11.40 -6.73 9.38
N ASP A 4 -10.11 -6.76 9.05
CA ASP A 4 -9.20 -5.63 9.22
C ASP A 4 -9.16 -4.76 7.94
N LYS A 5 -9.99 -3.72 7.90
CA LYS A 5 -10.02 -2.69 6.84
C LYS A 5 -10.01 -1.30 7.47
N PHE A 6 -9.06 -0.46 7.04
CA PHE A 6 -8.86 0.87 7.60
C PHE A 6 -8.78 1.92 6.48
N THR A 7 -9.03 3.18 6.84
CA THR A 7 -8.58 4.34 6.06
C THR A 7 -7.31 4.92 6.69
N PHE A 8 -6.58 5.80 6.00
CA PHE A 8 -5.35 6.39 6.52
C PHE A 8 -5.41 7.92 6.49
N MET A 9 -6.43 8.47 7.15
CA MET A 9 -6.71 9.93 7.17
C MET A 9 -6.69 10.54 8.56
N THR A 10 -6.85 9.73 9.60
CA THR A 10 -6.95 10.19 11.00
C THR A 10 -5.90 9.52 11.86
N TRP A 11 -5.57 10.18 12.97
CA TRP A 11 -4.65 9.64 13.97
C TRP A 11 -5.17 8.33 14.57
N ASP A 12 -6.49 8.22 14.80
CA ASP A 12 -7.09 7.00 15.35
C ASP A 12 -6.95 5.82 14.38
N SER A 13 -7.10 6.06 13.08
CA SER A 13 -6.87 5.01 12.07
C SER A 13 -5.40 4.59 12.03
N ALA A 14 -4.47 5.53 12.17
CA ALA A 14 -3.04 5.23 12.24
C ALA A 14 -2.68 4.38 13.47
N LYS A 15 -3.28 4.67 14.63
CA LYS A 15 -3.12 3.84 15.84
C LYS A 15 -3.68 2.43 15.63
N ALA A 16 -4.90 2.31 15.11
CA ALA A 16 -5.53 1.03 14.85
C ALA A 16 -4.69 0.15 13.89
N ILE A 17 -4.12 0.74 12.84
CA ILE A 17 -3.22 0.03 11.92
C ILE A 17 -1.95 -0.42 12.65
N ARG A 18 -1.33 0.46 13.45
CA ARG A 18 -0.11 0.14 14.21
C ARG A 18 -0.30 -1.03 15.17
N GLU A 19 -1.46 -1.13 15.81
CA GLU A 19 -1.79 -2.24 16.73
C GLU A 19 -1.94 -3.58 15.99
N LYS A 20 -2.28 -3.54 14.70
CA LYS A 20 -2.55 -4.72 13.88
C LYS A 20 -1.36 -5.20 13.06
N VAL A 21 -0.43 -4.31 12.75
CA VAL A 21 0.72 -4.63 11.89
C VAL A 21 1.94 -4.99 12.71
N THR A 22 2.41 -6.21 12.51
CA THR A 22 3.70 -6.72 13.00
C THR A 22 4.58 -7.15 11.83
N ALA A 23 5.86 -7.47 12.10
CA ALA A 23 6.77 -7.96 11.09
C ALA A 23 6.21 -9.17 10.33
N GLY A 24 6.27 -9.14 9.00
CA GLY A 24 5.72 -10.17 8.11
C GLY A 24 4.22 -10.08 7.85
N THR A 25 3.50 -9.14 8.47
CA THR A 25 2.07 -8.91 8.19
C THR A 25 1.90 -8.52 6.72
N LYS A 26 1.00 -9.21 6.01
CA LYS A 26 0.68 -8.89 4.61
C LYS A 26 -0.32 -7.74 4.56
N VAL A 27 0.08 -6.63 3.94
CA VAL A 27 -0.75 -5.44 3.85
C VAL A 27 -0.99 -5.09 2.38
N LEU A 28 -2.26 -4.98 2.01
CA LEU A 28 -2.68 -4.41 0.75
C LEU A 28 -3.06 -2.94 0.95
N ILE A 29 -2.33 -2.04 0.29
CA ILE A 29 -2.65 -0.61 0.24
C ILE A 29 -3.36 -0.34 -1.09
N ILE A 30 -4.47 0.38 -1.04
CA ILE A 30 -5.24 0.76 -2.22
C ILE A 30 -5.03 2.25 -2.46
N GLY A 31 -4.34 2.58 -3.54
CA GLY A 31 -3.88 3.90 -3.89
C GLY A 31 -2.35 4.04 -3.77
N ALA A 32 -1.69 4.33 -4.89
CA ALA A 32 -0.29 4.71 -5.05
C ALA A 32 -0.10 6.25 -5.15
N GLY A 33 -1.07 7.01 -4.63
CA GLY A 33 -0.93 8.44 -4.37
C GLY A 33 -0.10 8.74 -3.11
N LEU A 34 0.06 10.03 -2.78
CA LEU A 34 0.92 10.48 -1.68
C LEU A 34 0.62 9.79 -0.35
N ILE A 35 -0.66 9.75 0.03
CA ILE A 35 -1.09 9.17 1.32
C ILE A 35 -0.80 7.68 1.37
N GLY A 36 -1.10 6.95 0.29
CA GLY A 36 -0.85 5.52 0.19
C GLY A 36 0.63 5.18 0.29
N LEU A 37 1.50 5.95 -0.38
CA LEU A 37 2.95 5.75 -0.29
C LEU A 37 3.55 6.15 1.06
N LYS A 38 3.02 7.20 1.72
CA LYS A 38 3.41 7.51 3.11
C LYS A 38 3.00 6.39 4.08
N CYS A 39 1.83 5.78 3.87
CA CYS A 39 1.41 4.60 4.60
C CYS A 39 2.37 3.44 4.35
N ALA A 40 2.69 3.14 3.09
CA ALA A 40 3.64 2.09 2.71
C ALA A 40 5.01 2.29 3.39
N GLU A 41 5.55 3.51 3.35
CA GLU A 41 6.80 3.86 4.03
C GLU A 41 6.74 3.59 5.54
N ALA A 42 5.67 4.04 6.22
CA ALA A 42 5.49 3.82 7.65
C ALA A 42 5.40 2.33 8.02
N LEU A 43 4.70 1.54 7.21
CA LEU A 43 4.56 0.09 7.43
C LEU A 43 5.81 -0.70 7.06
N HIS A 44 6.62 -0.19 6.12
CA HIS A 44 7.91 -0.77 5.78
C HIS A 44 8.86 -0.75 6.99
N HIS A 45 8.83 0.33 7.78
CA HIS A 45 9.57 0.40 9.05
C HIS A 45 9.10 -0.60 10.12
N LEU A 46 7.92 -1.22 9.93
CA LEU A 46 7.42 -2.31 10.78
C LEU A 46 7.70 -3.69 10.17
N ASN A 47 8.50 -3.77 9.10
CA ASN A 47 8.83 -4.99 8.37
C ASN A 47 7.59 -5.73 7.81
N ALA A 48 6.55 -5.01 7.39
CA ALA A 48 5.38 -5.59 6.73
C ALA A 48 5.69 -6.03 5.28
N ASP A 49 4.98 -7.05 4.77
CA ASP A 49 4.99 -7.44 3.35
C ASP A 49 3.91 -6.64 2.62
N ILE A 50 4.34 -5.59 1.91
CA ILE A 50 3.46 -4.55 1.39
C ILE A 50 3.24 -4.75 -0.10
N THR A 51 1.97 -4.72 -0.49
CA THR A 51 1.54 -4.60 -1.89
C THR A 51 0.66 -3.37 -2.03
N VAL A 52 0.95 -2.53 -3.02
CA VAL A 52 0.17 -1.35 -3.36
C VAL A 52 -0.54 -1.59 -4.69
N VAL A 53 -1.84 -1.36 -4.74
CA VAL A 53 -2.65 -1.44 -5.96
C VAL A 53 -3.21 -0.07 -6.31
N ASP A 54 -3.15 0.32 -7.59
CA ASP A 54 -3.76 1.57 -8.08
C ASP A 54 -4.33 1.38 -9.49
N LEU A 55 -5.39 2.13 -9.79
CA LEU A 55 -6.01 2.20 -11.10
C LEU A 55 -5.09 2.91 -12.11
N ALA A 56 -4.31 3.90 -11.66
CA ALA A 56 -3.33 4.56 -12.50
C ALA A 56 -2.20 3.59 -12.88
N ASP A 57 -1.62 3.80 -14.05
CA ASP A 57 -0.51 3.01 -14.59
C ASP A 57 0.86 3.38 -13.99
N ARG A 58 0.92 4.44 -13.19
CA ARG A 58 2.14 4.95 -12.53
C ARG A 58 1.85 5.49 -11.14
N ILE A 59 2.85 5.47 -10.27
CA ILE A 59 2.76 6.04 -8.92
C ILE A 59 2.79 7.57 -8.96
N LEU A 60 2.18 8.22 -7.95
CA LEU A 60 2.19 9.68 -7.78
C LEU A 60 1.88 10.49 -9.07
N PRO A 61 0.89 10.11 -9.89
CA PRO A 61 0.71 10.70 -11.23
C PRO A 61 0.40 12.21 -11.21
N SER A 62 -0.19 12.71 -10.12
CA SER A 62 -0.50 14.13 -9.94
C SER A 62 0.67 14.95 -9.34
N ILE A 63 1.78 14.32 -8.96
CA ILE A 63 2.91 14.97 -8.28
C ILE A 63 4.19 14.84 -9.09
N LEU A 64 4.42 13.66 -9.69
CA LEU A 64 5.63 13.36 -10.46
C LEU A 64 5.33 13.28 -11.95
N ASP A 65 6.31 13.62 -12.77
CA ASP A 65 6.31 13.23 -14.18
C ASP A 65 6.60 11.72 -14.32
N VAL A 66 6.57 11.22 -15.56
CA VAL A 66 6.76 9.79 -15.85
C VAL A 66 8.12 9.31 -15.35
N ARG A 67 9.19 10.02 -15.70
CA ARG A 67 10.57 9.61 -15.38
C ARG A 67 10.83 9.62 -13.88
N ALA A 68 10.39 10.65 -13.17
CA ALA A 68 10.53 10.73 -11.72
C ALA A 68 9.69 9.65 -11.02
N GLY A 69 8.50 9.36 -11.56
CA GLY A 69 7.64 8.25 -11.11
C GLY A 69 8.36 6.90 -11.22
N GLU A 70 8.96 6.59 -12.36
CA GLU A 70 9.71 5.33 -12.59
C GLU A 70 10.90 5.17 -11.64
N ILE A 71 11.72 6.22 -11.48
CA ILE A 71 12.87 6.20 -10.56
C ILE A 71 12.40 5.98 -9.13
N THR A 72 11.34 6.68 -8.73
CA THR A 72 10.78 6.58 -7.38
C THR A 72 10.17 5.20 -7.14
N GLN A 73 9.44 4.66 -8.11
CA GLN A 73 8.84 3.33 -8.03
C GLN A 73 9.93 2.28 -7.84
N LYS A 74 10.96 2.30 -8.70
CA LYS A 74 12.09 1.37 -8.62
C LYS A 74 12.76 1.41 -7.24
N HIS A 75 13.01 2.61 -6.70
CA HIS A 75 13.60 2.77 -5.37
C HIS A 75 12.72 2.19 -4.25
N ILE A 76 11.40 2.27 -4.37
CA ILE A 76 10.46 1.70 -3.40
C ILE A 76 10.36 0.17 -3.56
N GLU A 77 10.41 -0.32 -4.80
CA GLU A 77 10.45 -1.76 -5.11
C GLU A 77 11.73 -2.44 -4.62
N ASP A 78 12.88 -1.77 -4.77
CA ASP A 78 14.18 -2.25 -4.27
C ASP A 78 14.18 -2.41 -2.73
N LYS A 79 13.24 -1.77 -2.03
CA LYS A 79 13.00 -1.92 -0.58
C LYS A 79 11.94 -2.99 -0.24
N GLY A 80 11.43 -3.71 -1.24
CA GLY A 80 10.54 -4.86 -1.07
C GLY A 80 9.05 -4.55 -1.17
N THR A 81 8.64 -3.32 -1.48
CA THR A 81 7.22 -3.02 -1.75
C THR A 81 6.85 -3.47 -3.16
N LYS A 82 5.69 -4.13 -3.31
CA LYS A 82 5.19 -4.58 -4.63
C LYS A 82 4.14 -3.61 -5.16
N PHE A 83 4.15 -3.34 -6.46
CA PHE A 83 3.11 -2.54 -7.11
C PHE A 83 2.28 -3.37 -8.09
N ILE A 84 0.97 -3.14 -8.07
CA ILE A 84 -0.01 -3.65 -9.05
C ILE A 84 -0.72 -2.43 -9.62
N LEU A 85 -0.19 -1.89 -10.71
CA LEU A 85 -0.69 -0.67 -11.35
C LEU A 85 -1.65 -1.00 -12.50
N GLY A 86 -2.41 -0.02 -12.95
CA GLY A 86 -3.43 -0.21 -14.00
C GLY A 86 -4.58 -1.14 -13.58
N THR A 87 -4.79 -1.33 -12.27
CA THR A 87 -5.66 -2.37 -11.73
C THR A 87 -6.56 -1.83 -10.62
N SER A 88 -7.85 -2.15 -10.66
CA SER A 88 -8.80 -1.81 -9.59
C SER A 88 -9.16 -3.01 -8.72
N VAL A 89 -9.39 -2.77 -7.42
CA VAL A 89 -9.96 -3.78 -6.52
C VAL A 89 -11.46 -3.88 -6.74
N GLU A 90 -11.95 -5.06 -7.14
CA GLU A 90 -13.37 -5.31 -7.35
C GLU A 90 -14.08 -5.77 -6.06
N GLN A 91 -13.47 -6.70 -5.32
CA GLN A 91 -14.09 -7.30 -4.13
C GLN A 91 -13.08 -7.71 -3.07
N PHE A 92 -13.52 -7.71 -1.82
CA PHE A 92 -12.83 -8.32 -0.68
C PHE A 92 -13.55 -9.59 -0.22
N SER A 93 -12.88 -10.74 -0.32
CA SER A 93 -13.38 -12.03 0.16
C SER A 93 -12.44 -12.61 1.22
N LYS A 94 -12.94 -13.51 2.07
CA LYS A 94 -12.09 -14.22 3.04
C LYS A 94 -11.53 -15.44 2.31
N THR A 95 -10.21 -15.56 2.24
CA THR A 95 -9.58 -16.77 1.68
C THR A 95 -9.77 -17.89 2.69
N VAL A 96 -10.56 -18.91 2.33
CA VAL A 96 -10.56 -20.19 3.05
C VAL A 96 -9.35 -20.95 2.54
N ARG A 97 -8.28 -21.03 3.33
CA ARG A 97 -7.18 -21.95 3.05
C ARG A 97 -7.57 -23.30 3.66
N SER A 98 -7.78 -24.30 2.80
CA SER A 98 -7.86 -25.72 3.18
C SER A 98 -6.55 -26.21 3.75
#